data_AF-A0A102D5B0-F1
#
_entry.id   AF-A0A102D5B0-F1
#
_cell.length_a   1.000
_cell.length_b   1.000
_cell.length_c   1.000
_cell.angle_alpha   90.00
_cell.angle_beta   90.00
_cell.angle_gamma   90.00
#
_symmetry.space_group_name_H-M   'P 1'
#
loop_
_entity.id
_entity.type
_entity.pdbx_description
1 polymer ?
#
loop_
_entity_poly.entity_id
_entity_poly.type
_entity_poly.pdbx_seq_one_letter_code
_entity_poly.pdbx_strand_id
1 'polypeptide(L)'
;MIEAMARGAAPGTMQLGLARDFVAKYFVAIQRADLAYMVSRGKADDFVEMQAALGLLDAHMDTIARYEDALAQYADPAFWDQSLSGGSLATHDNGEMARNVLSGRPAFYHRD
;
A
#
# COMPACT_ATOMS: atom_id res chain seq x y z
N MET A 1 -30.93 7.68 -1.92
CA MET A 1 -30.16 7.90 -3.17
C MET A 1 -29.33 9.18 -3.00
N ILE A 2 -28.26 9.09 -2.21
CA ILE A 2 -27.30 10.16 -1.95
C ILE A 2 -25.91 9.52 -1.95
N GLU A 3 -24.97 10.21 -2.59
CA GLU A 3 -23.50 10.08 -2.53
C GLU A 3 -22.80 8.98 -3.33
N ALA A 4 -22.74 9.25 -4.64
CA ALA A 4 -21.54 9.07 -5.43
C ALA A 4 -20.57 10.26 -5.22
N MET A 5 -19.53 10.14 -4.37
CA MET A 5 -18.38 11.07 -4.35
C MET A 5 -17.01 10.44 -3.97
N ALA A 6 -16.82 9.13 -4.05
CA ALA A 6 -15.48 8.52 -4.04
C ALA A 6 -15.05 8.17 -5.48
N ARG A 7 -14.99 9.17 -6.37
CA ARG A 7 -14.31 9.03 -7.67
C ARG A 7 -12.83 9.30 -7.45
N GLY A 8 -12.03 8.24 -7.66
CA GLY A 8 -10.62 8.16 -7.35
C GLY A 8 -9.82 9.39 -7.76
N ALA A 9 -9.15 9.98 -6.78
CA ALA A 9 -8.01 10.84 -7.02
C ALA A 9 -7.02 10.06 -7.90
N ALA A 10 -6.51 10.67 -8.97
CA ALA A 10 -5.47 10.06 -9.78
C ALA A 10 -4.32 9.62 -8.85
N PRO A 11 -3.72 8.42 -9.01
CA PRO A 11 -2.78 7.87 -8.05
C PRO A 11 -1.70 8.88 -7.60
N GLY A 12 -1.19 9.70 -8.53
CA GLY A 12 -0.24 10.78 -8.20
C GLY A 12 -0.78 11.89 -7.29
N THR A 13 -2.07 12.21 -7.30
CA THR A 13 -2.67 13.23 -6.42
C THR A 13 -2.82 12.75 -4.97
N MET A 14 -3.10 11.46 -4.76
CA MET A 14 -3.16 10.87 -3.42
C MET A 14 -1.76 10.76 -2.81
N GLN A 15 -0.79 10.28 -3.61
CA GLN A 15 0.59 10.14 -3.19
C GLN A 15 1.24 11.49 -2.85
N LEU A 16 0.99 12.52 -3.67
CA LEU A 16 1.43 13.88 -3.37
C LEU A 16 0.82 14.42 -2.06
N GLY A 17 -0.45 14.10 -1.79
CA GLY A 17 -1.10 14.43 -0.51
C GLY A 17 -0.40 13.79 0.69
N LEU A 18 -0.06 12.49 0.60
CA LEU A 18 0.67 11.76 1.65
C LEU A 18 2.08 12.30 1.85
N ALA A 19 2.80 12.58 0.75
CA ALA A 19 4.14 13.18 0.80
C ALA A 19 4.11 14.54 1.51
N ARG A 20 3.13 15.41 1.16
CA ARG A 20 2.96 16.71 1.81
C ARG A 20 2.66 16.57 3.30
N ASP A 21 1.78 15.66 3.69
CA ASP A 21 1.45 15.44 5.11
C ASP A 21 2.69 14.96 5.90
N PHE A 22 3.44 14.00 5.34
CA PHE A 22 4.68 13.52 5.94
C PHE A 22 5.72 14.64 6.10
N VAL A 23 6.01 15.38 5.03
CA VAL A 23 7.02 16.45 5.03
C VAL A 23 6.58 17.62 5.91
N ALA A 24 5.30 17.98 5.94
CA ALA A 24 4.79 18.99 6.84
C ALA A 24 4.99 18.58 8.31
N LYS A 25 4.70 17.33 8.68
CA LYS A 25 4.95 16.80 10.03
C LYS A 25 6.44 16.79 10.38
N TYR A 26 7.30 16.42 9.42
CA TYR A 26 8.75 16.52 9.59
C TYR A 26 9.19 17.95 9.90
N PHE A 27 8.73 18.93 9.12
CA PHE A 27 9.06 20.34 9.35
C PHE A 27 8.53 20.87 10.69
N VAL A 28 7.34 20.45 11.12
CA VAL A 28 6.84 20.75 12.47
C VAL A 28 7.77 20.18 13.54
N ALA A 29 8.21 18.93 13.40
CA ALA A 29 9.07 18.25 14.37
C ALA A 29 10.44 18.94 14.53
N ILE A 30 10.98 19.54 13.47
CA ILE A 30 12.23 20.32 13.52
C ILE A 30 12.02 21.81 13.76
N GLN A 31 10.83 22.21 14.25
CA GLN A 31 10.46 23.59 14.59
C GLN A 31 10.50 24.58 13.42
N ARG A 32 10.29 24.10 12.19
CA ARG A 32 10.17 24.89 10.95
C ARG A 32 8.72 25.02 10.52
N ALA A 33 7.90 25.61 11.38
CA ALA A 33 6.47 25.78 11.14
C ALA A 33 6.15 26.62 9.88
N ASP A 34 7.04 27.53 9.51
CA ASP A 34 7.00 28.29 8.25
C ASP A 34 7.01 27.38 7.02
N LEU A 35 7.95 26.42 6.98
CA LEU A 35 8.07 25.47 5.88
C LEU A 35 6.94 24.45 5.88
N ALA A 36 6.54 23.97 7.07
CA ALA A 36 5.38 23.08 7.19
C ALA A 36 4.11 23.72 6.61
N TYR A 37 3.91 25.02 6.87
CA TYR A 37 2.79 25.77 6.29
C TYR A 37 2.88 25.83 4.77
N MET A 38 4.05 26.14 4.19
CA MET A 38 4.24 26.16 2.74
C MET A 38 3.91 24.82 2.08
N VAL A 39 4.43 23.72 2.64
CA VAL A 39 4.20 22.35 2.13
C VAL A 39 2.72 21.97 2.20
N SER A 40 2.05 22.22 3.33
CA SER A 40 0.63 21.89 3.49
C SER A 40 -0.29 22.65 2.51
N ARG A 41 0.17 23.79 1.97
CA ARG A 41 -0.52 24.59 0.95
C ARG A 41 -0.10 24.25 -0.48
N GLY A 42 0.76 23.24 -0.67
CA GLY A 42 1.27 22.82 -1.98
C GLY A 42 2.18 23.86 -2.64
N LYS A 43 2.84 24.73 -1.85
CA LYS A 43 3.72 25.79 -2.35
C LYS A 43 5.21 25.43 -2.32
N ALA A 44 5.51 24.17 -2.02
CA ALA A 44 6.87 23.68 -1.77
C ALA A 44 7.04 22.25 -2.29
N ASP A 45 6.31 21.87 -3.34
CA ASP A 45 6.40 20.54 -3.95
C ASP A 45 7.77 20.27 -4.60
N ASP A 46 8.54 21.32 -4.88
CA ASP A 46 9.89 21.30 -5.44
C ASP A 46 10.99 21.08 -4.39
N PHE A 47 10.65 21.08 -3.10
CA PHE A 47 11.62 20.84 -2.02
C PHE A 47 12.26 19.47 -2.13
N VAL A 48 13.51 19.36 -1.69
CA VAL A 48 14.26 18.09 -1.71
C VAL A 48 13.61 17.04 -0.80
N GLU A 49 13.01 17.47 0.32
CA GLU A 49 12.26 16.63 1.23
C GLU A 49 11.01 16.04 0.57
N MET A 50 10.37 16.79 -0.33
CA MET A 50 9.23 16.28 -1.12
C MET A 50 9.67 15.20 -2.10
N GLN A 51 10.79 15.41 -2.81
CA GLN A 51 11.36 14.38 -3.70
C GLN A 51 11.74 13.11 -2.93
N ALA A 52 12.35 13.26 -1.75
CA ALA A 52 12.69 12.12 -0.89
C ALA A 52 11.45 11.38 -0.39
N ALA A 53 10.41 12.09 0.06
CA ALA A 53 9.16 11.50 0.52
C ALA A 53 8.42 10.75 -0.60
N LEU A 54 8.38 11.34 -1.81
CA LEU A 54 7.79 10.69 -2.98
C LEU A 54 8.56 9.43 -3.36
N GLY A 55 9.90 9.50 -3.43
CA GLY A 55 10.72 8.33 -3.74
C GLY A 55 10.58 7.20 -2.72
N LEU A 56 10.42 7.53 -1.44
CA LEU A 56 10.14 6.52 -0.39
C LEU A 56 8.75 5.89 -0.57
N LEU A 57 7.73 6.70 -0.87
CA LEU A 57 6.38 6.21 -1.14
C LEU A 57 6.34 5.30 -2.36
N ASP A 58 7.02 5.69 -3.45
CA ASP A 58 7.15 4.87 -4.66
C ASP A 58 7.78 3.50 -4.34
N ALA A 59 8.92 3.49 -3.65
CA ALA A 59 9.59 2.24 -3.28
C ALA A 59 8.73 1.33 -2.39
N HIS A 60 7.94 1.92 -1.48
CA HIS A 60 6.99 1.16 -0.66
C HIS A 60 5.81 0.64 -1.47
N MET A 61 5.24 1.44 -2.36
CA MET A 61 4.15 1.01 -3.25
C MET A 61 4.60 -0.12 -4.17
N ASP A 62 5.81 -0.04 -4.74
CA ASP A 62 6.39 -1.12 -5.55
C ASP A 62 6.55 -2.41 -4.75
N THR A 63 6.91 -2.30 -3.47
CA THR A 63 7.06 -3.45 -2.59
C THR A 63 5.72 -4.09 -2.27
N ILE A 64 4.70 -3.28 -1.97
CA ILE A 64 3.33 -3.75 -1.74
C ILE A 64 2.80 -4.43 -3.01
N ALA A 65 2.98 -3.81 -4.18
CA ALA A 65 2.54 -4.37 -5.46
C ALA A 65 3.13 -5.77 -5.70
N ARG A 66 4.43 -5.97 -5.47
CA ARG A 66 5.05 -7.30 -5.59
C ARG A 66 4.47 -8.33 -4.62
N TYR A 67 4.11 -7.92 -3.40
CA TYR A 67 3.48 -8.82 -2.43
C TYR A 67 2.04 -9.15 -2.81
N GLU A 68 1.28 -8.16 -3.30
CA GLU A 68 -0.07 -8.37 -3.82
C GLU A 68 -0.07 -9.29 -5.04
N ASP A 69 0.87 -9.12 -5.97
CA ASP A 69 1.05 -10.01 -7.13
C ASP A 69 1.37 -11.45 -6.71
N ALA A 70 2.25 -11.62 -5.72
CA ALA A 70 2.56 -12.94 -5.19
C ALA A 70 1.33 -13.58 -4.50
N LEU A 71 0.59 -12.82 -3.71
CA LEU A 71 -0.64 -13.29 -3.08
C LEU A 71 -1.72 -13.62 -4.12
N ALA A 72 -1.81 -12.87 -5.22
CA ALA A 72 -2.76 -13.15 -6.30
C ALA A 72 -2.48 -14.51 -6.95
N GLN A 73 -1.21 -14.90 -7.11
CA GLN A 73 -0.85 -16.23 -7.58
C GLN A 73 -1.27 -17.33 -6.59
N TYR A 74 -1.03 -17.12 -5.29
CA TYR A 74 -1.48 -18.07 -4.27
C TYR A 74 -3.01 -18.14 -4.16
N ALA A 75 -3.72 -17.06 -4.47
CA ALA A 75 -5.18 -17.00 -4.44
C ALA A 75 -5.84 -17.74 -5.62
N ASP A 76 -5.11 -17.95 -6.72
CA ASP A 76 -5.59 -18.65 -7.92
C ASP A 76 -5.79 -20.15 -7.65
N PRO A 77 -7.00 -20.71 -7.78
CA PRO A 77 -7.24 -22.14 -7.61
C PRO A 77 -6.39 -23.02 -8.54
N ALA A 78 -6.12 -22.57 -9.78
CA ALA A 78 -5.37 -23.35 -10.76
C ALA A 78 -3.89 -23.55 -10.36
N PHE A 79 -3.36 -22.68 -9.49
CA PHE A 79 -2.03 -22.83 -8.90
C PHE A 79 -1.92 -24.13 -8.09
N TRP A 80 -3.02 -24.53 -7.43
CA TRP A 80 -3.04 -25.69 -6.52
C TRP A 80 -3.35 -27.00 -7.23
N ASP A 81 -4.07 -26.98 -8.35
CA ASP A 81 -4.41 -28.16 -9.16
C ASP A 81 -3.19 -28.90 -9.75
N GLN A 82 -2.04 -28.23 -9.85
CA GLN A 82 -0.79 -28.81 -10.38
C GLN A 82 0.12 -29.42 -9.30
N SER A 83 -0.30 -29.43 -8.03
CA SER A 83 0.53 -29.93 -6.93
C SER A 83 0.58 -31.47 -6.89
N LEU A 84 1.76 -32.03 -7.20
CA LEU A 84 2.04 -33.46 -7.18
C LEU A 84 1.85 -34.06 -5.79
N SER A 85 1.49 -35.35 -5.74
CA SER A 85 1.24 -36.15 -4.54
C SER A 85 2.37 -36.01 -3.50
N GLY A 86 2.03 -35.45 -2.34
CA GLY A 86 2.94 -35.13 -1.25
C GLY A 86 2.73 -33.73 -0.64
N GLY A 87 1.56 -33.13 -0.86
CA GLY A 87 1.26 -31.71 -0.65
C GLY A 87 1.81 -31.12 0.65
N SER A 88 2.48 -29.97 0.51
CA SER A 88 2.81 -29.09 1.63
C SER A 88 1.56 -28.78 2.46
N LEU A 89 1.70 -28.54 3.77
CA LEU A 89 0.60 -28.08 4.63
C LEU A 89 -0.12 -26.85 4.05
N ALA A 90 0.58 -26.04 3.24
CA ALA A 90 -0.01 -24.92 2.51
C ALA A 90 -1.13 -25.33 1.52
N THR A 91 -1.13 -26.58 1.03
CA THR A 91 -2.19 -27.12 0.15
C THR A 91 -3.54 -27.21 0.87
N HIS A 92 -3.53 -27.34 2.21
CA HIS A 92 -4.77 -27.37 2.99
C HIS A 92 -5.44 -25.99 3.10
N ASP A 93 -4.67 -24.90 3.06
CA ASP A 93 -5.21 -23.53 2.98
C ASP A 93 -5.78 -23.24 1.59
N ASN A 94 -5.20 -23.82 0.53
CA ASN A 94 -5.67 -23.67 -0.85
C ASN A 94 -5.86 -22.19 -1.27
N GLY A 95 -4.98 -21.31 -0.77
CA GLY A 95 -5.02 -19.88 -1.04
C GLY A 95 -6.09 -19.10 -0.29
N GLU A 96 -6.76 -19.69 0.71
CA GLU A 96 -7.79 -19.02 1.49
C GLU A 96 -7.23 -17.82 2.26
N MET A 97 -6.07 -17.98 2.90
CA MET A 97 -5.36 -16.87 3.53
C MET A 97 -5.06 -15.74 2.54
N ALA A 98 -4.60 -16.08 1.33
CA ALA A 98 -4.24 -15.08 0.32
C ALA A 98 -5.47 -14.28 -0.16
N ARG A 99 -6.58 -14.97 -0.46
CA ARG A 99 -7.86 -14.31 -0.80
C ARG A 99 -8.37 -13.43 0.33
N ASN A 100 -8.22 -13.87 1.58
CA ASN A 100 -8.63 -13.10 2.74
C ASN A 100 -7.80 -11.81 2.87
N VAL A 101 -6.48 -11.89 2.74
CA VAL A 101 -5.60 -10.70 2.78
C VAL A 101 -5.90 -9.72 1.65
N LEU A 102 -6.03 -10.21 0.42
CA LEU A 102 -6.40 -9.38 -0.74
C LEU A 102 -7.79 -8.73 -0.60
N SER A 103 -8.68 -9.31 0.21
CA SER A 103 -9.98 -8.70 0.55
C SER A 103 -9.89 -7.61 1.65
N GLY A 104 -8.69 -7.26 2.10
CA GLY A 104 -8.43 -6.25 3.12
C GLY A 104 -8.56 -6.76 4.56
N ARG A 105 -8.54 -8.08 4.77
CA ARG A 105 -8.63 -8.69 6.11
C ARG A 105 -7.24 -9.16 6.59
N PRO A 106 -6.99 -9.22 7.91
CA PRO A 106 -5.71 -9.72 8.42
C PRO A 106 -5.44 -11.17 8.00
N ALA A 107 -4.18 -11.54 7.83
CA ALA A 107 -3.80 -12.94 7.66
C ALA A 107 -4.21 -13.75 8.89
N PHE A 108 -4.59 -15.01 8.66
CA PHE A 108 -4.98 -15.94 9.71
C PHE A 108 -4.22 -17.26 9.52
N TYR A 109 -4.15 -18.03 10.59
CA TYR A 109 -3.52 -19.34 10.61
C TYR A 109 -4.60 -20.37 10.92
N HIS A 110 -4.76 -21.38 10.07
CA HIS A 110 -5.50 -22.58 10.44
C HIS A 110 -4.68 -23.24 11.55
N ARG A 111 -5.20 -23.25 12.78
CA ARG A 111 -4.61 -24.04 13.86
C ARG A 111 -4.93 -25.51 13.59
N ASP A 112 -3.91 -26.35 13.70
CA ASP A 112 -4.02 -27.82 13.77
C ASP A 112 -5.02 -28.26 14.85
#